data_AF-A0A975JCP1-F1
#
_entry.id   AF-A0A975JCP1-F1
#
_cell.length_a   1.000
_cell.length_b   1.000
_cell.length_c   1.000
_cell.angle_alpha   90.00
_cell.angle_beta   90.00
_cell.angle_gamma   90.00
#
_symmetry.space_group_name_H-M   'P 1'
#
loop_
_entity.id
_entity.type
_entity.pdbx_description
1 polymer ?
#
loop_
_entity_poly.entity_id
_entity_poly.type
_entity_poly.pdbx_seq_one_letter_code
_entity_poly.pdbx_strand_id
1 'polypeptide(L)'
;MFFQYQQRIGAGDIVLDGDIRDLEVVHLDSGAFLLASTGLNGGLVSYELAADGRVIGVSGEQYFSPDSGSQVSGTFDTIVNGNSAMVVMAGGMGTSMAQYGLSASGSLHGGPRPRRGAGRRRSRPPSWTAVLSFMWRLRITGASCDTPPTARRGKMSY
;
A
#
# COMPACT_ATOMS: atom_id res chain seq x y z
N MET A 1 47.02 10.85 -4.54
CA MET A 1 45.70 10.24 -4.79
C MET A 1 44.76 11.37 -5.20
N PHE A 2 44.14 11.30 -6.37
CA PHE A 2 43.18 12.32 -6.83
C PHE A 2 41.78 11.70 -6.88
N PHE A 3 40.77 12.47 -6.47
CA PHE A 3 39.38 12.07 -6.65
C PHE A 3 38.92 12.55 -8.02
N GLN A 4 38.39 11.63 -8.82
CA GLN A 4 37.75 11.95 -10.09
C GLN A 4 36.25 12.05 -9.86
N TYR A 5 35.70 13.24 -10.09
CA TYR A 5 34.27 13.40 -10.22
C TYR A 5 33.80 12.62 -11.46
N GLN A 6 32.87 11.68 -11.25
CA GLN A 6 32.28 10.89 -12.34
C GLN A 6 31.03 11.57 -12.87
N GLN A 7 30.10 11.91 -11.98
CA GLN A 7 28.80 12.47 -12.34
C GLN A 7 28.09 13.10 -11.13
N ARG A 8 27.06 13.89 -11.43
CA ARG A 8 26.08 14.41 -10.47
C ARG A 8 24.75 13.80 -10.85
N ILE A 9 24.04 13.31 -9.84
CA ILE A 9 22.67 12.82 -9.96
C ILE A 9 21.77 13.96 -9.50
N GLY A 10 20.80 14.31 -10.34
CA GLY A 10 19.81 15.33 -10.05
C GLY A 10 18.58 15.15 -10.92
N ALA A 11 17.43 15.50 -10.34
CA ALA A 11 16.15 15.65 -11.00
C ALA A 11 16.16 16.83 -11.99
N GLY A 12 17.05 17.81 -11.80
CA GLY A 12 17.04 19.08 -12.54
C GLY A 12 16.11 20.11 -11.93
N ASP A 13 15.52 19.81 -10.77
CA ASP A 13 14.72 20.73 -9.96
C ASP A 13 15.50 21.12 -8.69
N ILE A 14 15.51 22.41 -8.35
CA ILE A 14 16.31 22.93 -7.23
C ILE A 14 15.85 22.41 -5.86
N VAL A 15 14.56 22.11 -5.69
CA VAL A 15 14.00 21.58 -4.45
C VAL A 15 14.39 20.12 -4.27
N LEU A 16 14.39 19.35 -5.36
CA LEU A 16 14.75 17.93 -5.35
C LEU A 16 16.27 17.70 -5.37
N ASP A 17 17.04 18.59 -5.98
CA ASP A 17 18.50 18.48 -6.10
C ASP A 17 19.25 19.06 -4.90
N GLY A 18 18.56 19.82 -4.04
CA GLY A 18 19.19 20.53 -2.93
C GLY A 18 19.60 19.62 -1.77
N ASP A 19 18.94 18.48 -1.59
CA ASP A 19 19.11 17.63 -0.42
C ASP A 19 18.60 16.20 -0.69
N ILE A 20 19.40 15.40 -1.40
CA ILE A 20 19.11 13.98 -1.68
C ILE A 20 19.42 13.15 -0.44
N ARG A 21 18.43 12.38 0.03
CA ARG A 21 18.47 11.51 1.21
C ARG A 21 17.88 10.15 0.89
N ASP A 22 18.16 9.18 1.77
CA ASP A 22 17.64 7.80 1.75
C ASP A 22 17.57 7.18 0.35
N LEU A 23 18.63 6.49 -0.04
CA LEU A 23 18.75 5.89 -1.37
C LEU A 23 18.38 4.41 -1.31
N GLU A 24 17.47 3.98 -2.17
CA GLU A 24 17.11 2.57 -2.33
C GLU A 24 17.09 2.18 -3.81
N VAL A 25 17.70 1.05 -4.16
CA VAL A 25 17.57 0.49 -5.50
C VAL A 25 16.41 -0.50 -5.52
N VAL A 26 15.39 -0.17 -6.31
CA VAL A 26 14.18 -0.97 -6.48
C VAL A 26 14.27 -1.71 -7.82
N HIS A 27 14.15 -3.03 -7.76
CA HIS A 27 14.13 -3.88 -8.95
C HIS A 27 12.68 -4.26 -9.26
N LEU A 28 12.19 -3.85 -10.43
CA LEU A 28 10.94 -4.31 -11.02
C LEU A 28 11.24 -5.25 -12.19
N ASP A 29 10.26 -6.00 -12.64
CA ASP A 29 10.42 -6.85 -13.83
C ASP A 29 10.71 -6.03 -15.10
N SER A 30 10.34 -4.74 -15.11
CA SER A 30 10.62 -3.80 -16.21
C SER A 30 12.01 -3.16 -16.15
N GLY A 31 12.72 -3.23 -15.02
CA GLY A 31 14.01 -2.56 -14.85
C GLY A 31 14.34 -2.19 -13.40
N ALA A 32 15.51 -1.58 -13.23
CA ALA A 32 15.97 -1.10 -11.93
C ALA A 32 15.81 0.42 -11.83
N PHE A 33 15.39 0.89 -10.66
CA PHE A 33 15.19 2.30 -10.36
C PHE A 33 15.93 2.66 -9.07
N LEU A 34 16.58 3.81 -9.05
CA LEU A 34 17.10 4.40 -7.82
C LEU A 34 16.05 5.36 -7.28
N LEU A 35 15.50 5.04 -6.11
CA LEU A 35 14.65 5.94 -5.36
C LEU A 35 15.48 6.80 -4.42
N ALA A 36 15.07 8.06 -4.30
CA ALA A 36 15.60 9.01 -3.34
C ALA A 36 14.46 9.79 -2.68
N SER A 37 14.56 10.00 -1.36
CA SER A 37 13.81 11.05 -0.68
C SER A 37 14.59 12.35 -0.75
N THR A 38 13.92 13.49 -0.59
CA THR A 38 14.61 14.78 -0.50
C THR A 38 14.24 15.52 0.79
N GLY A 39 14.92 16.64 1.07
CA GLY A 39 14.92 17.34 2.38
C GLY A 39 13.57 17.82 2.94
N LEU A 40 13.59 18.75 3.89
CA LEU A 40 12.44 19.09 4.76
C LEU A 40 11.13 19.54 4.06
N ASN A 41 11.15 19.79 2.74
CA ASN A 41 9.96 20.04 1.91
C ASN A 41 10.00 19.25 0.58
N GLY A 42 10.93 18.32 0.49
CA GLY A 42 11.43 17.67 -0.70
C GLY A 42 10.87 16.26 -0.85
N GLY A 43 10.42 15.99 -2.07
CA GLY A 43 9.62 14.84 -2.45
C GLY A 43 10.34 13.50 -2.56
N LEU A 44 9.74 12.62 -3.36
CA LEU A 44 10.37 11.42 -3.89
C LEU A 44 10.83 11.67 -5.32
N VAL A 45 11.99 11.11 -5.66
CA VAL A 45 12.49 11.03 -7.03
C VAL A 45 12.82 9.59 -7.36
N SER A 46 12.45 9.18 -8.57
CA SER A 46 12.79 7.90 -9.16
C SER A 46 13.69 8.14 -10.37
N TYR A 47 14.89 7.56 -10.34
CA TYR A 47 15.85 7.58 -11.44
C TYR A 47 15.89 6.23 -12.12
N GLU A 48 15.86 6.19 -13.44
CA GLU A 48 16.07 4.97 -14.21
C GLU A 48 17.54 4.58 -14.19
N LEU A 49 17.81 3.30 -13.93
CA LEU A 49 19.15 2.73 -13.99
C LEU A 49 19.31 1.86 -15.24
N ALA A 50 20.40 2.08 -15.96
CA ALA A 50 20.86 1.14 -16.97
C ALA A 50 21.38 -0.15 -16.33
N ALA A 51 21.55 -1.20 -17.15
CA ALA A 51 22.06 -2.50 -16.69
C ALA A 51 23.48 -2.44 -16.09
N ASP A 52 24.24 -1.39 -16.38
CA ASP A 52 25.57 -1.11 -15.81
C ASP A 52 25.51 -0.32 -14.50
N GLY A 53 24.31 -0.02 -13.99
CA GLY A 53 24.08 0.73 -12.75
C GLY A 53 24.18 2.25 -12.90
N ARG A 54 24.37 2.77 -14.12
CA ARG A 54 24.39 4.21 -14.35
C ARG A 54 22.96 4.77 -14.37
N VAL A 55 22.76 5.94 -13.75
CA VAL A 55 21.52 6.71 -13.90
C VAL A 55 21.43 7.23 -15.33
N ILE A 56 20.36 6.88 -16.04
CA ILE A 56 20.12 7.31 -17.43
C ILE A 56 19.03 8.37 -17.56
N GLY A 57 18.23 8.58 -16.52
CA GLY A 57 17.21 9.63 -16.53
C GLY A 57 16.38 9.65 -15.25
N VAL A 58 15.49 10.64 -15.18
CA VAL A 58 14.47 10.76 -14.14
C VAL A 58 13.18 10.16 -14.70
N SER A 59 12.61 9.19 -13.99
CA SER A 59 11.38 8.50 -14.39
C SER A 59 10.13 9.05 -13.70
N GLY A 60 10.30 9.70 -12.55
CA GLY A 60 9.20 10.24 -11.79
C GLY A 60 9.65 11.14 -10.64
N GLU A 61 8.82 12.13 -10.35
CA GLU A 61 9.00 13.08 -9.25
C GLU A 61 7.68 13.23 -8.51
N GLN A 62 7.74 13.39 -7.19
CA GLN A 62 6.57 13.61 -6.39
C GLN A 62 6.88 14.55 -5.23
N TYR A 63 6.46 15.80 -5.35
CA TYR A 63 6.61 16.80 -4.29
C TYR A 63 5.71 16.49 -3.10
N PHE A 64 6.23 16.77 -1.90
CA PHE A 64 5.42 16.80 -0.69
C PHE A 64 4.89 18.22 -0.49
N SER A 65 3.57 18.35 -0.36
CA SER A 65 2.98 19.66 -0.11
C SER A 65 3.30 20.10 1.33
N PRO A 66 3.87 21.29 1.54
CA PRO A 66 4.12 21.82 2.88
C PRO A 66 2.81 22.08 3.65
N ASP A 67 1.70 22.29 2.94
CA ASP A 67 0.37 22.52 3.52
C ASP A 67 -0.34 21.22 3.91
N SER A 68 0.12 20.08 3.37
CA SER A 68 -0.35 18.79 3.84
C SER A 68 0.31 18.55 5.19
N GLY A 69 -0.43 18.69 6.30
CA GLY A 69 0.05 18.52 7.68
C GLY A 69 0.70 17.17 8.02
N SER A 70 0.94 16.34 7.01
CA SER A 70 1.94 15.27 7.00
C SER A 70 3.21 15.81 6.36
N GLN A 71 4.00 16.57 7.13
CA GLN A 71 5.41 16.79 6.78
C GLN A 71 6.05 15.40 6.67
N VAL A 72 6.22 14.86 5.47
CA VAL A 72 6.86 13.56 5.29
C VAL A 72 8.33 13.80 5.61
N SER A 73 8.82 13.19 6.67
CA SER A 73 10.21 13.33 7.08
C SER A 73 10.73 11.95 7.46
N GLY A 74 11.79 11.53 6.80
CA GLY A 74 12.54 10.35 7.18
C GLY A 74 12.65 9.32 6.07
N THR A 75 13.04 8.13 6.51
CA THR A 75 13.29 6.97 5.67
C THR A 75 11.99 6.43 5.07
N PHE A 76 12.11 5.80 3.91
CA PHE A 76 11.05 5.02 3.31
C PHE A 76 11.44 3.55 3.26
N ASP A 77 10.41 2.71 3.16
CA ASP A 77 10.55 1.30 2.80
C ASP A 77 9.77 1.04 1.51
N THR A 78 10.30 0.13 0.69
CA THR A 78 9.66 -0.28 -0.55
C THR A 78 9.19 -1.73 -0.50
N ILE A 79 7.97 -1.97 -1.01
CA ILE A 79 7.39 -3.30 -1.18
C ILE A 79 7.18 -3.53 -2.67
N VAL A 80 7.92 -4.48 -3.24
CA VAL A 80 7.87 -4.82 -4.67
C VAL A 80 6.84 -5.91 -4.94
N ASN A 81 6.11 -5.75 -6.05
CA ASN A 81 5.19 -6.74 -6.61
C ASN A 81 5.29 -6.72 -8.15
N GLY A 82 6.24 -7.49 -8.68
CA GLY A 82 6.53 -7.62 -10.11
C GLY A 82 6.86 -6.27 -10.77
N ASN A 83 5.98 -5.81 -11.66
CA ASN A 83 6.09 -4.53 -12.37
C ASN A 83 5.62 -3.30 -11.57
N SER A 84 5.39 -3.42 -10.27
CA SER A 84 4.97 -2.29 -9.43
C SER A 84 5.61 -2.36 -8.06
N ALA A 85 5.76 -1.23 -7.40
CA ALA A 85 6.14 -1.18 -6.00
C ALA A 85 5.32 -0.16 -5.22
N MET A 86 5.21 -0.38 -3.91
CA MET A 86 4.64 0.57 -2.98
C MET A 86 5.75 1.12 -2.09
N VAL A 87 5.92 2.43 -2.09
CA VAL A 87 6.81 3.17 -1.21
C VAL A 87 6.00 3.68 -0.01
N VAL A 88 6.44 3.33 1.18
CA VAL A 88 5.78 3.70 2.44
C VAL A 88 6.69 4.59 3.25
N MET A 89 6.16 5.72 3.69
CA MET A 89 6.88 6.69 4.50
C MET A 89 6.12 7.06 5.77
N ALA A 90 6.86 7.22 6.86
CA ALA A 90 6.33 7.81 8.07
C ALA A 90 6.13 9.33 7.88
N GLY A 91 5.00 9.84 8.36
CA GLY A 91 4.80 11.28 8.52
C GLY A 91 5.59 11.78 9.74
N GLY A 92 6.25 12.91 9.60
CA GLY A 92 7.14 13.53 10.59
C GLY A 92 6.49 13.94 11.90
N MET A 93 5.16 14.04 11.96
CA MET A 93 4.41 14.23 13.22
C MET A 93 3.92 12.90 13.84
N GLY A 94 4.45 11.76 13.41
CA GLY A 94 4.29 10.44 14.04
C GLY A 94 2.88 9.82 13.98
N THR A 95 1.92 10.49 13.35
CA THR A 95 0.50 10.05 13.33
C THR A 95 -0.03 9.74 11.93
N SER A 96 0.72 10.11 10.89
CA SER A 96 0.35 9.88 9.50
C SER A 96 1.36 8.99 8.78
N MET A 97 0.90 8.36 7.71
CA MET A 97 1.74 7.63 6.77
C MET A 97 1.43 8.14 5.37
N ALA A 98 2.45 8.29 4.56
CA ALA A 98 2.31 8.53 3.14
C ALA A 98 2.58 7.24 2.37
N GLN A 99 1.81 7.02 1.31
CA GLN A 99 1.94 5.87 0.43
C GLN A 99 2.02 6.37 -1.00
N TYR A 100 3.04 5.91 -1.70
CA TYR A 100 3.25 6.18 -3.12
C TYR A 100 3.39 4.87 -3.86
N GLY A 101 2.84 4.81 -5.07
CA GLY A 101 3.06 3.73 -6.02
C GLY A 101 4.17 4.09 -6.98
N LEU A 102 5.01 3.10 -7.29
CA LEU A 102 5.96 3.12 -8.38
C LEU A 102 5.41 2.19 -9.48
N SER A 103 5.18 2.73 -10.67
CA SER A 103 4.74 1.95 -11.83
C SER A 103 5.91 1.28 -12.54
N ALA A 104 5.60 0.41 -13.51
CA ALA A 104 6.59 -0.25 -14.37
C ALA A 104 7.50 0.74 -15.13
N SER A 105 7.00 1.95 -15.41
CA SER A 105 7.74 3.02 -16.06
C SER A 105 8.61 3.83 -15.10
N GLY A 106 8.64 3.48 -13.82
CA GLY A 106 9.32 4.26 -12.78
C GLY A 106 8.58 5.52 -12.35
N SER A 107 7.33 5.71 -12.79
CA SER A 107 6.55 6.89 -12.46
C SER A 107 5.93 6.78 -11.06
N LEU A 108 6.03 7.87 -10.30
CA LEU A 108 5.51 7.97 -8.94
C LEU A 108 4.08 8.50 -8.96
N HIS A 109 3.23 7.94 -8.10
CA HIS A 109 1.84 8.40 -7.93
C HIS A 109 1.35 8.15 -6.51
N GLY A 110 0.35 8.88 -6.04
CA GLY A 110 -0.23 8.69 -4.71
C GLY A 110 -0.19 9.97 -3.87
N GLY A 111 -0.21 9.81 -2.55
CA GLY A 111 -0.20 10.96 -1.65
C GLY A 111 -0.43 10.60 -0.18
N PRO A 112 -0.33 11.60 0.72
CA PRO A 112 -0.59 11.42 2.13
C PRO A 112 -1.98 10.84 2.34
N ARG A 113 -2.08 9.68 2.99
CA ARG A 113 -3.38 9.15 3.40
C ARG A 113 -3.61 9.52 4.85
N PRO A 114 -4.61 10.36 5.18
CA PRO A 114 -4.99 10.53 6.56
C PRO A 114 -5.35 9.15 7.09
N ARG A 115 -4.76 8.77 8.23
CA ARG A 115 -5.16 7.56 8.95
C ARG A 115 -6.65 7.69 9.17
N ARG A 116 -7.46 6.91 8.45
CA ARG A 116 -8.90 6.82 8.69
C ARG A 116 -9.01 6.21 10.08
N GLY A 117 -9.07 7.08 11.09
CA GLY A 117 -9.21 6.67 12.48
C GLY A 117 -10.31 5.63 12.50
N ALA A 118 -10.01 4.46 13.09
CA ALA A 118 -10.96 3.38 13.28
C ALA A 118 -12.27 4.04 13.62
N GLY A 119 -13.20 4.01 12.65
CA GLY A 119 -14.39 4.82 12.75
C GLY A 119 -14.96 4.49 14.10
N ARG A 120 -15.13 5.51 14.96
CA ARG A 120 -16.13 5.42 16.01
C ARG A 120 -17.47 5.29 15.28
N ARG A 121 -17.73 4.10 14.70
CA ARG A 121 -19.03 3.49 14.80
C ARG A 121 -19.29 3.56 16.29
N ARG A 122 -20.06 4.57 16.70
CA ARG A 122 -20.97 4.39 17.80
C ARG A 122 -21.83 3.21 17.36
N SER A 123 -21.34 1.99 17.56
CA SER A 123 -22.22 0.86 17.81
C SER A 123 -23.02 1.34 18.99
N ARG A 124 -24.24 1.83 18.71
CA ARG A 124 -25.28 1.80 19.72
C ARG A 124 -25.21 0.38 20.29
N PRO A 125 -25.04 0.22 21.62
CA PRO A 125 -25.11 -1.11 22.19
C PRO A 125 -26.41 -1.74 21.72
N PRO A 126 -26.43 -3.02 21.30
CA PRO A 126 -27.67 -3.67 20.93
C PRO A 126 -28.61 -3.52 22.12
N SER A 127 -29.78 -2.90 21.90
CA SER A 127 -30.82 -2.91 22.91
C SER A 127 -31.17 -4.38 23.17
N TRP A 128 -31.21 -4.75 24.44
CA TRP A 128 -31.48 -6.11 24.93
C TRP A 128 -32.75 -6.76 24.33
N THR A 129 -33.62 -5.97 23.72
CA THR A 129 -34.79 -6.39 22.95
C THR A 129 -34.48 -7.23 21.70
N ALA A 130 -33.32 -7.08 21.05
CA ALA A 130 -33.01 -7.83 19.83
C ALA A 130 -32.52 -9.27 20.10
N VAL A 131 -32.00 -9.55 21.29
CA VAL A 131 -31.48 -10.88 21.66
C VAL A 131 -32.62 -11.83 22.06
N LEU A 132 -33.70 -11.31 22.65
CA LEU A 132 -34.85 -12.11 23.09
C LEU A 132 -35.69 -12.65 21.91
N SER A 133 -35.77 -11.95 20.79
CA SER A 133 -36.53 -12.43 19.61
C SER A 133 -35.83 -13.58 18.88
N PHE A 134 -34.50 -13.69 18.97
CA PHE A 134 -33.77 -14.79 18.34
C PHE A 134 -33.72 -16.07 19.22
N MET A 135 -33.78 -15.93 20.55
CA MET A 135 -33.80 -17.09 21.45
C MET A 135 -35.17 -17.80 21.54
N TRP A 136 -36.27 -17.15 21.20
CA TRP A 136 -37.60 -17.81 21.23
C TRP A 136 -37.92 -18.63 19.97
N ARG A 137 -37.20 -18.42 18.86
CA ARG A 137 -37.46 -19.12 17.59
C ARG A 137 -36.63 -20.39 17.38
N LEU A 138 -35.75 -20.74 18.32
CA LEU A 138 -34.87 -21.91 18.24
C LEU A 138 -35.19 -22.98 19.30
N ARG A 139 -36.44 -23.08 19.77
CA ARG A 139 -36.86 -24.06 20.78
C ARG A 139 -38.09 -24.92 20.43
N ILE A 140 -38.56 -24.89 19.18
CA ILE A 140 -39.70 -25.73 18.75
C ILE A 140 -39.48 -26.27 17.34
N THR A 141 -38.47 -27.10 17.12
CA THR A 141 -38.57 -28.25 16.18
C THR A 141 -37.45 -29.23 16.49
N GLY A 142 -37.72 -30.18 17.38
CA GLY A 142 -36.81 -31.27 17.72
C GLY A 142 -37.60 -32.54 17.99
N ALA A 143 -37.79 -33.34 16.94
CA ALA A 143 -38.14 -34.76 16.93
C ALA A 143 -38.16 -35.16 15.44
N SER A 144 -37.57 -36.25 14.95
CA SER A 144 -36.94 -37.42 15.56
C SER A 144 -36.08 -38.09 14.47
N CYS A 145 -34.97 -38.71 14.86
CA CYS A 145 -34.25 -39.68 14.05
C CYS A 145 -35.07 -40.97 13.97
N ASP A 146 -35.25 -41.53 12.78
CA ASP A 146 -35.39 -42.97 12.59
C ASP A 146 -34.84 -43.39 11.21
N THR A 147 -34.04 -44.43 11.25
CA THR A 147 -33.20 -45.04 10.21
C THR A 147 -34.02 -45.78 9.10
N PRO A 148 -33.39 -46.15 7.96
CA PRO A 148 -34.06 -46.43 6.69
C PRO A 148 -34.45 -47.91 6.50
N PRO A 149 -35.26 -48.22 5.47
CA PRO A 149 -35.19 -49.51 4.83
C PRO A 149 -34.86 -49.44 3.33
N THR A 150 -34.00 -50.37 2.97
CA THR A 150 -33.61 -50.89 1.66
C THR A 150 -34.77 -51.29 0.73
N ALA A 151 -34.49 -51.11 -0.56
CA ALA A 151 -34.75 -52.03 -1.68
C ALA A 151 -36.09 -52.01 -2.47
N ARG A 152 -35.88 -52.02 -3.80
CA ARG A 152 -36.49 -52.87 -4.85
C ARG A 152 -37.76 -52.41 -5.60
N ARG A 153 -37.55 -52.33 -6.93
CA ARG A 153 -38.34 -52.88 -8.06
C ARG A 153 -39.83 -52.50 -8.19
N GLY A 154 -40.13 -51.72 -9.23
CA GLY A 154 -40.61 -52.23 -10.53
C GLY A 154 -42.10 -52.54 -10.72
N LYS A 155 -42.62 -52.06 -11.88
CA LYS A 155 -43.92 -52.33 -12.56
C LYS A 155 -45.11 -51.54 -11.98
N MET A 156 -46.01 -50.96 -12.78
CA MET A 156 -46.90 -51.65 -13.71
C MET A 156 -47.51 -50.72 -14.79
N SER A 157 -47.68 -51.30 -15.98
CA SER A 157 -48.40 -50.79 -17.15
C SER A 157 -49.89 -50.51 -16.91
N TYR A 158 -50.46 -49.62 -17.73
CA TYR A 158 -51.45 -49.99 -18.75
C TYR A 158 -51.24 -49.10 -19.98
#